data_AF-A0AAD6ZHP8-F1
#
_entry.id   AF-A0AAD6ZHP8-F1
#
_cell.length_a   1.000
_cell.length_b   1.000
_cell.length_c   1.000
_cell.angle_alpha   90.00
_cell.angle_beta   90.00
_cell.angle_gamma   90.00
#
_symmetry.space_group_name_H-M   'P 1'
#
loop_
_entity.id
_entity.type
_entity.pdbx_description
1 polymer ?
#
loop_
_entity_poly.entity_id
_entity_poly.type
_entity_poly.pdbx_seq_one_letter_code
_entity_poly.pdbx_strand_id
1 'polypeptide(L)'
;MAHRSDREATTLSQCPTGDAQCCDSVDSVQSAAVTALLGVLGIAVSDNTITAGLSCAPIVVIGVGGGDKCALSPVCRSNNDFNGLVSLGCTPISL
;
A
#
# COMPACT_ATOMS: atom_id res chain seq x y z
N MET A 1 26.23 21.60 -5.84
CA MET A 1 25.34 21.12 -4.76
C MET A 1 23.89 21.22 -5.26
N ALA A 2 23.49 20.31 -6.14
CA ALA A 2 22.17 20.28 -6.77
C ALA A 2 21.27 19.30 -5.99
N HIS A 3 20.73 19.75 -4.86
CA HIS A 3 19.78 18.99 -4.04
C HIS A 3 18.33 19.28 -4.44
N ARG A 4 17.94 19.02 -5.70
CA ARG A 4 16.52 19.11 -6.13
C ARG A 4 16.14 18.03 -7.15
N SER A 5 16.62 16.81 -6.97
CA SER A 5 16.21 15.64 -7.78
C SER A 5 16.14 14.37 -6.94
N ASP A 6 15.68 14.46 -5.69
CA ASP A 6 15.62 13.29 -4.79
C ASP A 6 14.21 12.99 -4.25
N ARG A 7 13.29 13.97 -4.25
CA ARG A 7 11.99 13.80 -3.57
C ARG A 7 10.94 12.99 -4.34
N GLU A 8 11.07 12.83 -5.67
CA GLU A 8 10.25 11.89 -6.47
C GLU A 8 10.89 10.50 -6.53
N ALA A 9 12.21 10.40 -6.33
CA ALA A 9 12.90 9.12 -6.27
C ALA A 9 12.62 8.39 -4.95
N THR A 10 12.42 9.08 -3.83
CA THR A 10 12.29 8.43 -2.50
C THR A 10 11.08 7.50 -2.39
N THR A 11 9.91 7.89 -2.91
CA THR A 11 8.68 7.08 -2.81
C THR A 11 8.70 5.88 -3.77
N LEU A 12 9.20 6.05 -4.99
CA LEU A 12 9.42 4.95 -5.94
C LEU A 12 10.57 4.02 -5.50
N SER A 13 11.60 4.54 -4.85
CA SER A 13 12.73 3.72 -4.33
C SER A 13 12.38 2.97 -3.05
N GLN A 14 11.38 3.42 -2.30
CA GLN A 14 10.82 2.65 -1.18
C GLN A 14 9.96 1.48 -1.66
N CYS A 15 9.38 1.56 -2.87
CA CYS A 15 8.61 0.48 -3.51
C CYS A 15 9.29 -0.04 -4.80
N PRO A 16 10.49 -0.64 -4.72
CA PRO A 16 11.27 -1.03 -5.90
C PRO A 16 10.61 -2.13 -6.75
N THR A 17 9.68 -2.88 -6.17
CA THR A 17 8.96 -3.99 -6.84
C THR A 17 7.44 -3.84 -6.77
N GLY A 18 6.92 -2.66 -6.41
CA GLY A 18 5.51 -2.48 -6.08
C GLY A 18 4.97 -1.08 -6.32
N ASP A 19 3.64 -0.96 -6.40
CA ASP A 19 2.97 0.32 -6.48
C ASP A 19 2.77 0.92 -5.09
N ALA A 20 3.00 2.23 -4.95
CA ALA A 20 2.71 2.96 -3.72
C ALA A 20 1.19 3.19 -3.58
N GLN A 21 0.65 2.92 -2.39
CA GLN A 21 -0.77 2.95 -2.09
C GLN A 21 -1.02 3.71 -0.79
N CYS A 22 -2.16 4.40 -0.72
CA CYS A 22 -2.65 5.04 0.48
C CYS A 22 -3.85 4.26 1.00
N CYS A 23 -3.72 3.65 2.16
CA CYS A 23 -4.78 2.83 2.76
C CYS A 23 -5.35 3.53 4.00
N ASP A 24 -6.66 3.38 4.22
CA ASP A 24 -7.30 3.88 5.43
C ASP A 24 -6.76 3.17 6.69
N SER A 25 -6.48 1.88 6.57
CA SER A 25 -5.95 1.07 7.66
C SER A 25 -5.09 -0.07 7.12
N VAL A 26 -4.10 -0.48 7.92
CA VAL A 26 -3.22 -1.61 7.63
C VAL A 26 -3.30 -2.56 8.81
N ASP A 27 -3.72 -3.79 8.55
CA ASP A 27 -3.98 -4.79 9.58
C ASP A 27 -3.35 -6.14 9.22
N SER A 28 -3.18 -7.01 10.20
CA SER A 28 -2.78 -8.39 9.93
C SER A 28 -3.85 -9.09 9.09
N VAL A 29 -3.44 -9.97 8.16
CA VAL A 29 -4.37 -10.85 7.44
C VAL A 29 -5.18 -11.79 8.34
N GLN A 30 -4.73 -11.95 9.59
CA GLN A 30 -5.40 -12.73 10.64
C GLN A 30 -6.41 -11.91 11.46
N SER A 31 -6.51 -10.60 11.23
CA SER A 31 -7.54 -9.77 11.87
C SER A 31 -8.91 -10.23 11.40
N ALA A 32 -9.87 -10.34 12.32
CA ALA A 32 -11.21 -10.85 12.03
C ALA A 32 -11.88 -10.12 10.86
N ALA A 33 -11.68 -8.81 10.75
CA ALA A 33 -12.21 -8.00 9.64
C ALA A 33 -11.58 -8.39 8.30
N VAL A 34 -10.26 -8.53 8.26
CA VAL A 34 -9.51 -8.89 7.05
C VAL A 34 -9.84 -10.34 6.65
N THR A 35 -9.81 -11.29 7.58
CA THR A 35 -10.16 -12.69 7.31
C THR A 35 -11.60 -12.85 6.81
N ALA A 36 -12.55 -12.07 7.35
CA ALA A 36 -13.93 -12.06 6.85
C ALA A 36 -14.02 -11.57 5.39
N LEU A 37 -13.33 -10.47 5.06
CA LEU A 37 -13.24 -9.94 3.70
C LEU A 37 -12.61 -10.96 2.73
N LEU A 38 -11.49 -11.57 3.11
CA LEU A 38 -10.85 -12.60 2.31
C LEU A 38 -11.75 -13.83 2.12
N GLY A 39 -12.50 -14.21 3.15
CA GLY A 39 -13.48 -15.31 3.06
C GLY A 39 -14.59 -15.03 2.05
N VAL A 40 -15.13 -13.80 2.02
CA VAL A 40 -16.12 -13.38 1.02
C VAL A 40 -15.53 -13.39 -0.39
N LEU A 41 -14.27 -13.00 -0.52
CA LEU A 41 -13.54 -12.98 -1.80
C LEU A 41 -13.02 -14.37 -2.22
N GLY A 42 -13.14 -15.39 -1.37
CA GLY A 42 -12.61 -16.73 -1.64
C GLY A 42 -11.08 -16.81 -1.67
N ILE A 43 -10.39 -15.87 -1.03
CA ILE A 43 -8.93 -15.79 -1.02
C ILE A 43 -8.40 -16.55 0.20
N ALA A 44 -7.58 -17.57 -0.05
CA ALA A 44 -6.80 -18.22 0.99
C ALA A 44 -5.41 -17.59 1.05
N VAL A 45 -5.04 -17.04 2.20
CA VAL A 45 -3.68 -16.58 2.47
C VAL A 45 -2.98 -17.61 3.33
N SER A 46 -1.89 -18.18 2.79
CA SER A 46 -1.08 -19.19 3.48
C SER A 46 0.01 -18.57 4.36
N ASP A 47 0.36 -17.31 4.11
CA ASP A 47 1.33 -16.58 4.91
C ASP A 47 0.61 -15.71 5.94
N ASN A 48 0.66 -16.10 7.20
CA ASN A 48 -0.04 -15.40 8.27
C ASN A 48 0.74 -14.18 8.79
N THR A 49 1.98 -13.97 8.31
CA THR A 49 2.88 -12.91 8.76
C THR A 49 2.70 -11.62 7.98
N ILE A 50 2.04 -11.67 6.82
CA ILE A 50 1.79 -10.49 6.01
C ILE A 50 0.62 -9.65 6.55
N THR A 51 0.62 -8.40 6.16
CA THR A 51 -0.42 -7.42 6.44
C THR A 51 -1.23 -7.11 5.19
N ALA A 52 -2.49 -6.73 5.39
CA ALA A 52 -3.38 -6.23 4.37
C ALA A 52 -3.71 -4.75 4.62
N GLY A 53 -3.73 -3.98 3.55
CA GLY A 53 -4.33 -2.65 3.54
C GLY A 53 -5.82 -2.74 3.21
N LEU A 54 -6.64 -1.97 3.92
CA LEU A 54 -8.07 -1.81 3.70
C LEU A 54 -8.34 -0.46 3.03
N SER A 55 -9.29 -0.45 2.08
CA SER A 55 -9.71 0.76 1.36
C SER A 55 -8.49 1.54 0.82
N CYS A 56 -7.70 0.88 -0.03
CA CYS A 56 -6.48 1.46 -0.57
C CYS A 56 -6.74 2.15 -1.91
N ALA A 57 -6.20 3.35 -2.05
CA ALA A 57 -6.17 4.07 -3.32
C ALA A 57 -4.73 4.20 -3.86
N PRO A 58 -4.55 4.07 -5.18
CA PRO A 58 -3.24 4.33 -5.80
C PRO A 58 -2.78 5.75 -5.54
N ILE A 59 -1.54 5.87 -5.05
CA ILE A 59 -0.87 7.16 -4.98
C ILE A 59 -0.41 7.46 -6.40
N VAL A 60 -1.18 8.29 -7.10
CA VAL A 60 -0.82 8.70 -8.46
C VAL A 60 0.26 9.78 -8.33
N VAL A 61 1.51 9.42 -8.60
CA VAL A 61 2.61 10.37 -8.65
C VAL A 61 2.55 11.10 -10.00
N ILE A 62 1.57 12.00 -10.17
CA ILE A 62 1.56 12.89 -11.33
C ILE A 62 2.67 13.92 -11.08
N GLY A 63 3.65 13.90 -11.98
CA GLY A 63 4.95 14.52 -11.78
C GLY A 63 4.95 16.00 -11.36
N VAL A 64 6.06 16.37 -10.73
CA VAL A 64 6.51 17.74 -10.43
C VAL A 64 5.56 18.59 -9.57
N GLY A 65 5.54 18.31 -8.27
CA GLY A 65 5.35 19.36 -7.26
C GLY A 65 4.06 19.33 -6.44
N GLY A 66 3.24 18.29 -6.59
CA GLY A 66 2.03 18.11 -5.78
C GLY A 66 1.73 16.63 -5.57
N GLY A 67 2.62 15.89 -4.90
CA GLY A 67 2.34 14.50 -4.55
C GLY A 67 1.19 14.47 -3.56
N ASP A 68 0.08 13.84 -3.93
CA ASP A 68 -1.03 13.55 -3.03
C ASP A 68 -0.47 12.92 -1.75
N LYS A 69 -0.45 13.72 -0.69
CA LYS A 69 0.04 13.29 0.61
C LYS A 69 -0.97 12.29 1.12
N CYS A 70 -0.59 11.02 1.20
CA CYS A 70 -1.35 10.08 1.98
C CYS A 70 -1.40 10.61 3.42
N ALA A 71 -2.53 11.17 3.81
CA ALA A 71 -2.77 11.63 5.17
C ALA A 71 -3.03 10.44 6.14
N LEU A 72 -3.23 9.25 5.56
CA LEU A 72 -3.52 7.99 6.23
C LEU A 72 -2.23 7.14 6.28
N SER A 73 -2.35 5.82 6.08
CA SER A 73 -1.20 4.92 6.06
C SER A 73 -0.68 4.71 4.63
N PRO A 74 0.49 5.28 4.28
CA PRO A 74 1.17 4.97 3.03
C PRO A 74 1.87 3.60 3.13
N VAL A 75 1.71 2.78 2.09
CA VAL A 75 2.30 1.44 2.00
C VAL A 75 2.84 1.15 0.59
N CYS A 76 3.84 0.31 0.49
CA CYS A 76 4.15 -0.40 -0.76
C CYS A 76 3.30 -1.64 -0.85
N ARG A 77 2.70 -1.85 -2.03
CA ARG A 77 2.02 -3.08 -2.37
C ARG A 77 2.95 -4.00 -3.11
N SER A 78 3.12 -5.22 -2.61
CA SER A 78 3.84 -6.28 -3.34
C SER A 78 2.93 -7.29 -4.04
N ASN A 79 1.64 -7.31 -3.71
CA ASN A 79 0.73 -8.39 -4.06
C ASN A 79 -0.60 -7.87 -4.62
N ASN A 80 -1.58 -8.76 -4.75
CA ASN A 80 -2.85 -8.49 -5.41
C ASN A 80 -3.70 -7.39 -4.76
N ASP A 81 -4.43 -6.69 -5.62
CA ASP A 81 -5.41 -5.67 -5.30
C ASP A 81 -6.80 -6.19 -5.65
N PHE A 82 -7.66 -6.36 -4.66
CA PHE A 82 -8.99 -6.92 -4.82
C PHE A 82 -10.00 -5.78 -4.94
N ASN A 83 -9.93 -5.08 -6.08
CA ASN A 83 -10.82 -3.97 -6.44
C ASN A 83 -10.76 -2.78 -5.45
N GLY A 84 -9.58 -2.52 -4.87
CA GLY A 84 -9.35 -1.43 -3.89
C GLY A 84 -9.85 -1.70 -2.48
N LEU A 85 -10.60 -2.78 -2.26
CA LEU A 85 -11.18 -3.11 -0.95
C LEU A 85 -10.13 -3.69 0.01
N VAL A 86 -9.30 -4.59 -0.52
CA VAL A 86 -8.23 -5.26 0.22
C VAL A 86 -7.00 -5.35 -0.68
N SER A 87 -5.85 -5.02 -0.12
CA SER A 87 -4.56 -5.20 -0.78
C SER A 87 -3.63 -5.98 0.13
N LEU A 88 -3.00 -7.04 -0.38
CA LEU A 88 -2.17 -7.94 0.43
C LEU A 88 -0.68 -7.60 0.29
N GLY A 89 0.10 -7.95 1.31
CA GLY A 89 1.56 -7.75 1.30
C GLY A 89 1.94 -6.29 1.33
N CYS A 90 1.29 -5.53 2.21
CA CYS A 90 1.51 -4.09 2.38
C CYS A 90 2.65 -3.83 3.36
N THR A 91 3.72 -3.18 2.90
CA THR A 91 4.81 -2.73 3.80
C THR A 91 4.71 -1.23 4.03
N PRO A 92 4.62 -0.75 5.29
CA PRO A 92 4.57 0.69 5.58
C PRO A 92 5.77 1.45 5.03
N ILE A 93 5.53 2.67 4.53
CA ILE A 93 6.57 3.57 4.02
C ILE A 93 6.43 4.98 4.59
N SER A 94 7.38 5.86 4.26
CA SER A 94 7.39 7.26 4.71
C SER A 94 7.46 8.21 3.51
N LEU A 95 6.44 9.08 3.35
CA LEU A 95 6.29 10.08 2.27
C LEU A 95 6.81 11.49 2.61
#